data_AF-A0A5R9J8L7-F1
#
_entry.id   AF-A0A5R9J8L7-F1
#
_cell.length_a   1.000
_cell.length_b   1.000
_cell.length_c   1.000
_cell.angle_alpha   90.00
_cell.angle_beta   90.00
_cell.angle_gamma   90.00
#
_symmetry.space_group_name_H-M   'P 1'
#
loop_
_entity.id
_entity.type
_entity.pdbx_description
1 polymer ?
#
loop_
_entity_poly.entity_id
_entity_poly.type
_entity_poly.pdbx_seq_one_letter_code
_entity_poly.pdbx_strand_id
1 'polypeptide(L)'
;MQEVDVAVVLRDLFVVVLKLAAPGLLTAMGVGLVVSLIQAVTQINESTLAFVPKVLALGAALMLAGPFMYATLTDFTHGLLDRLIAVGGQ
;
A
#
# COMPACT_ATOMS: atom_id res chain seq x y z
N MET A 1 -0.59 25.37 -18.43
CA MET A 1 -0.47 24.89 -17.03
C MET A 1 -1.60 25.48 -16.20
N GLN A 2 -2.82 24.96 -16.28
CA GLN A 2 -3.96 25.50 -15.53
C GLN A 2 -4.56 24.36 -14.72
N GLU A 3 -4.18 24.26 -13.44
CA GLU A 3 -4.79 23.54 -12.29
C GLU A 3 -5.36 22.11 -12.48
N VAL A 4 -6.14 21.85 -13.53
CA VAL A 4 -6.74 20.56 -13.89
C VAL A 4 -5.69 19.46 -14.10
N ASP A 5 -4.57 19.77 -14.76
CA ASP A 5 -3.53 18.75 -15.04
C ASP A 5 -2.81 18.31 -13.76
N VAL A 6 -2.54 19.26 -12.85
CA VAL A 6 -1.97 18.97 -11.53
C VAL A 6 -2.96 18.20 -10.66
N ALA A 7 -4.23 18.61 -10.65
CA ALA A 7 -5.28 17.93 -9.90
C ALA A 7 -5.48 16.46 -10.36
N VAL A 8 -5.39 16.19 -11.66
CA VAL A 8 -5.46 14.83 -12.21
C VAL A 8 -4.25 14.01 -11.79
N VAL A 9 -3.03 14.56 -11.87
CA VAL A 9 -1.81 13.86 -11.42
C VAL A 9 -1.88 13.54 -9.93
N LEU A 10 -2.35 14.48 -9.10
CA LEU A 10 -2.54 14.25 -7.67
C LEU A 10 -3.57 13.16 -7.40
N ARG A 11 -4.70 13.15 -8.11
CA ARG A 11 -5.71 12.09 -8.00
C ARG A 11 -5.12 10.73 -8.36
N ASP A 12 -4.39 10.63 -9.47
CA ASP A 12 -3.76 9.38 -9.91
C ASP A 12 -2.71 8.91 -8.89
N LEU A 13 -1.93 9.82 -8.32
CA LEU A 13 -0.99 9.56 -7.23
C LEU A 13 -1.71 8.94 -6.01
N PHE A 14 -2.82 9.52 -5.56
CA PHE A 14 -3.58 8.98 -4.42
C PHE A 14 -4.07 7.55 -4.68
N VAL A 15 -4.54 7.27 -5.89
CA VAL A 15 -4.96 5.92 -6.28
C VAL A 15 -3.77 4.94 -6.24
N VAL A 16 -2.60 5.35 -6.73
CA VAL A 16 -1.38 4.54 -6.67
C VAL A 16 -0.97 4.27 -5.23
N VAL A 17 -0.94 5.30 -4.38
CA VAL A 17 -0.62 5.14 -2.95
C VAL A 17 -1.59 4.19 -2.26
N LEU A 18 -2.89 4.30 -2.53
CA LEU A 18 -3.89 3.38 -2.00
C LEU A 18 -3.65 1.93 -2.47
N LYS A 19 -3.33 1.72 -3.75
CA LYS A 19 -3.01 0.38 -4.28
C LYS A 19 -1.77 -0.21 -3.63
N LEU A 20 -0.73 0.59 -3.42
CA LEU A 20 0.50 0.16 -2.76
C LEU A 20 0.27 -0.17 -1.27
N ALA A 21 -0.55 0.62 -0.59
CA ALA A 21 -0.83 0.43 0.84
C ALA A 21 -1.85 -0.70 1.10
N ALA A 22 -2.74 -0.99 0.15
CA ALA A 22 -3.80 -1.99 0.26
C ALA A 22 -3.34 -3.38 0.77
N PRO A 23 -2.33 -4.05 0.16
CA PRO A 23 -1.91 -5.38 0.62
C PRO A 23 -1.40 -5.37 2.07
N GLY A 24 -0.67 -4.32 2.47
CA GLY A 24 -0.18 -4.16 3.83
C GLY A 24 -1.31 -3.88 4.83
N LEU A 25 -2.22 -2.97 4.49
CA LEU A 25 -3.38 -2.60 5.32
C LEU A 25 -4.32 -3.78 5.53
N LEU A 26 -4.74 -4.45 4.46
CA LEU A 26 -5.64 -5.60 4.55
C LEU A 26 -5.05 -6.71 5.41
N THR A 27 -3.76 -6.98 5.25
CA THR A 27 -3.06 -7.97 6.06
C THR A 27 -2.97 -7.55 7.52
N ALA A 28 -2.57 -6.31 7.80
CA ALA A 28 -2.45 -5.80 9.16
C ALA A 28 -3.80 -5.75 9.89
N MET A 29 -4.88 -5.41 9.18
CA MET A 29 -6.24 -5.40 9.70
C MET A 29 -6.75 -6.83 9.96
N GLY A 30 -6.62 -7.73 8.98
CA GLY A 30 -7.09 -9.10 9.11
C GLY A 30 -6.37 -9.86 10.23
N VAL A 31 -5.03 -9.83 10.23
CA VAL A 31 -4.22 -10.52 11.24
C VAL A 31 -4.35 -9.84 12.60
N GLY A 32 -4.39 -8.50 12.64
CA GLY A 32 -4.63 -7.77 13.89
C GLY A 32 -5.96 -8.15 14.54
N LEU A 33 -7.02 -8.29 13.74
CA LEU A 33 -8.34 -8.69 14.22
C LEU A 33 -8.34 -10.13 14.74
N VAL A 34 -7.80 -11.08 13.97
CA VAL A 34 -7.71 -12.49 14.39
C VAL A 34 -6.92 -12.63 15.69
N VAL A 35 -5.78 -11.96 15.80
CA VAL A 35 -4.94 -12.05 17.01
C VAL A 35 -5.62 -11.38 18.20
N SER A 36 -6.28 -10.23 18.01
CA SER A 36 -7.03 -9.56 19.09
C SER A 36 -8.18 -10.43 19.64
N LEU A 37 -8.83 -11.21 18.77
CA LEU A 37 -9.88 -12.14 19.17
C LEU A 37 -9.31 -13.30 20.01
N ILE A 38 -8.18 -13.87 19.59
CA ILE A 38 -7.49 -14.93 20.34
C ILE A 38 -7.06 -14.41 21.72
N GLN A 39 -6.50 -13.19 21.78
CA GLN A 39 -6.11 -12.55 23.03
C GLN A 39 -7.31 -12.32 23.96
N ALA A 40 -8.45 -11.90 23.41
CA ALA A 40 -9.68 -11.68 24.18
C ALA A 40 -10.26 -13.00 24.72
N VAL A 41 -10.33 -14.05 23.90
CA VAL A 41 -10.92 -15.35 24.30
C VAL A 41 -10.04 -16.09 25.32
N THR A 42 -8.72 -16.00 25.19
CA THR A 42 -7.77 -16.67 26.10
C THR A 42 -7.40 -15.86 27.33
N GLN A 43 -7.81 -14.58 27.40
CA GLN A 43 -7.44 -13.63 28.44
C GLN A 43 -5.92 -13.37 28.56
N ILE A 44 -5.13 -13.72 27.53
CA ILE A 44 -3.68 -13.48 27.50
C ILE A 44 -3.42 -12.15 26.79
N ASN A 45 -3.04 -11.12 27.56
CA ASN A 45 -2.68 -9.80 27.04
C ASN A 45 -1.16 -9.59 27.00
N GLU A 46 -0.45 -10.51 26.35
CA GLU A 46 0.99 -10.37 26.13
C GLU A 46 1.26 -9.61 24.82
N SER A 47 1.92 -8.46 24.93
CA SER A 47 2.22 -7.57 23.81
C SER A 47 3.07 -8.25 22.71
N THR A 48 3.95 -9.17 23.09
CA THR A 48 4.81 -9.91 22.15
C THR A 48 4.01 -10.86 21.26
N LEU A 49 2.94 -11.47 21.79
CA LEU A 49 2.10 -12.44 21.08
C LEU A 49 1.21 -11.74 20.03
N ALA A 50 0.88 -10.47 20.23
CA ALA A 50 0.26 -9.61 19.21
C ALA A 50 1.23 -9.22 18.09
N PHE A 51 2.50 -9.01 18.44
CA PHE A 51 3.47 -8.41 17.54
C PHE A 51 4.02 -9.40 16.50
N VAL A 52 4.48 -10.58 16.94
CA VAL A 52 5.20 -11.53 16.07
C VAL A 52 4.36 -12.03 14.89
N PRO A 53 3.12 -12.55 15.07
CA PRO A 53 2.31 -13.04 13.95
C PRO A 53 1.99 -11.94 12.94
N LYS A 54 1.79 -10.70 13.43
CA LYS A 54 1.45 -9.54 12.60
C LYS A 54 2.61 -9.14 11.69
N VAL A 55 3.83 -9.10 12.21
CA VAL A 55 5.03 -8.75 11.42
C VAL A 55 5.33 -9.82 10.38
N LEU A 56 5.25 -11.09 10.74
CA LEU A 56 5.47 -12.19 9.79
C LEU A 56 4.47 -12.18 8.64
N ALA A 57 3.18 -11.97 8.96
CA ALA A 57 2.15 -11.89 7.94
C ALA A 57 2.33 -10.66 7.04
N LEU A 58 2.68 -9.51 7.60
CA LEU A 58 2.96 -8.30 6.81
C LEU A 58 4.16 -8.51 5.88
N GLY A 59 5.24 -9.12 6.38
CA GLY A 59 6.41 -9.46 5.57
C GLY A 59 6.06 -10.39 4.42
N ALA A 60 5.30 -11.45 4.69
CA ALA A 60 4.82 -12.37 3.65
C ALA A 60 3.91 -11.67 2.62
N ALA A 61 2.99 -10.83 3.06
CA ALA A 61 2.11 -10.07 2.17
C ALA A 61 2.89 -9.11 1.27
N LEU A 62 3.91 -8.42 1.80
CA LEU A 62 4.78 -7.55 1.01
C LEU A 62 5.65 -8.32 0.04
N MET A 63 6.17 -9.49 0.42
CA MET A 63 6.92 -10.37 -0.50
C MET A 63 6.04 -10.83 -1.66
N LEU A 64 4.81 -11.25 -1.40
CA LEU A 64 3.86 -11.69 -2.44
C LEU A 64 3.35 -10.52 -3.29
N ALA A 65 3.10 -9.36 -2.70
CA ALA A 65 2.65 -8.16 -3.39
C ALA A 65 3.79 -7.40 -4.09
N GLY A 66 5.05 -7.75 -3.86
CA GLY A 66 6.22 -7.05 -4.38
C GLY A 66 6.19 -6.83 -5.90
N PRO A 67 5.97 -7.87 -6.73
CA PRO A 67 5.88 -7.71 -8.19
C PRO A 67 4.75 -6.77 -8.62
N PHE A 68 3.60 -6.84 -7.95
CA PHE A 68 2.45 -5.98 -8.22
C PHE A 68 2.73 -4.51 -7.86
N MET A 69 3.35 -4.27 -6.71
CA MET A 69 3.73 -2.93 -6.26
C MET A 69 4.77 -2.31 -7.20
N TYR A 70 5.73 -3.12 -7.65
CA TYR A 70 6.73 -2.70 -8.63
C TYR A 70 6.08 -2.28 -9.95
N ALA A 71 5.23 -3.13 -10.54
CA ALA A 71 4.52 -2.82 -11.78
C ALA A 71 3.69 -1.53 -11.66
N THR A 72 2.97 -1.36 -10.55
CA THR A 72 2.13 -0.18 -10.31
C THR A 72 2.96 1.11 -10.26
N LEU A 73 4.15 1.08 -9.63
CA LEU A 73 5.06 2.22 -9.57
C LEU A 73 5.70 2.53 -10.91
N THR A 74 6.11 1.51 -11.66
CA THR A 74 6.71 1.72 -12.98
C THR A 74 5.70 2.30 -13.96
N ASP A 75 4.47 1.80 -13.96
CA ASP A 75 3.39 2.31 -14.82
C ASP A 75 3.08 3.78 -14.53
N PHE A 76 2.98 4.13 -13.24
CA PHE A 76 2.78 5.53 -12.84
C PHE A 76 3.95 6.42 -13.25
N THR A 77 5.19 5.94 -13.07
CA THR A 77 6.40 6.70 -13.40
C THR A 77 6.52 6.95 -14.90
N HIS A 78 6.28 5.94 -15.73
CA HIS A 78 6.28 6.11 -17.18
C HIS A 78 5.18 7.08 -17.62
N GLY A 79 3.96 6.91 -17.12
CA GLY A 79 2.86 7.83 -17.44
C GLY A 79 3.12 9.28 -17.02
N LEU A 80 3.86 9.50 -15.92
CA LEU A 80 4.27 10.84 -15.49
C LEU A 80 5.37 11.42 -16.41
N LEU A 81 6.36 10.62 -16.80
CA LEU A 81 7.42 11.05 -17.71
C LEU A 81 6.88 11.37 -19.11
N ASP A 82 5.95 10.57 -19.63
CA ASP A 82 5.31 10.82 -20.93
C ASP A 82 4.57 12.17 -20.93
N ARG A 83 3.86 12.48 -19.84
CA ARG A 83 3.19 13.78 -19.66
C ARG A 83 4.19 14.93 -19.57
N LEU A 84 5.33 14.75 -18.88
CA LEU A 84 6.38 15.77 -18.80
C LEU A 84 7.00 16.07 -20.17
N ILE A 85 7.30 15.05 -20.97
CA ILE A 85 7.88 15.20 -22.31
C ILE A 85 6.89 15.92 -23.24
N ALA A 86 5.61 15.57 -23.17
CA ALA A 86 4.56 16.23 -23.95
C ALA A 86 4.44 17.74 -23.64
N VAL A 87 4.75 18.15 -22.40
CA VAL A 87 4.74 19.56 -21.97
C VAL A 87 6.03 20.29 -22.38
N GLY A 88 7.18 19.62 -22.40
CA GLY A 88 8.47 20.23 -22.77
C GLY A 88 8.70 20.39 -24.28
N GLY A 89 7.86 19.77 -25.12
CA GLY A 89 7.91 19.88 -26.59
C GLY A 89 7.11 21.04 -27.19
N GLN A 90 6.52 21.90 -26.35
CA GLN A 90 5.77 23.11 -26.76
C GLN A 90 6.45 24.36 -26.20
#